data_AF-A0A6G4A5E4-F1
#
_entry.id   AF-A0A6G4A5E4-F1
#
_cell.length_a   1.000
_cell.length_b   1.000
_cell.length_c   1.000
_cell.angle_alpha   90.00
_cell.angle_beta   90.00
_cell.angle_gamma   90.00
#
_symmetry.space_group_name_H-M   'P 1'
#
loop_
_entity.id
_entity.type
_entity.pdbx_description
1 polymer ?
#
loop_
_entity_poly.entity_id
_entity_poly.type
_entity_poly.pdbx_seq_one_letter_code
_entity_poly.pdbx_strand_id
1 'polypeptide(L)'
;MAERPSGKKLKENELVLQKLKETFDRNENVTVDSNGTNVWVMLVAAEPLSDLLAENLPHPLSGRKPTHRVRVVLRTTDAQAGTNPYVDGSDFFLAVDEQQQTADFVWEEESFGDAPLFHGGDVASADRWVKELGEPFHVQLKDPFLTRE
;
A
#
# COMPACT_ATOMS: atom_id res chain seq x y z
N MET A 1 -12.05 37.09 -3.61
CA MET A 1 -11.11 36.01 -3.97
C MET A 1 -10.67 35.37 -2.68
N ALA A 2 -11.13 34.15 -2.40
CA ALA A 2 -10.73 33.43 -1.19
C ALA A 2 -9.34 32.82 -1.45
N GLU A 3 -8.36 33.22 -0.65
CA GLU A 3 -7.06 32.57 -0.61
C GLU A 3 -7.28 31.11 -0.20
N ARG A 4 -7.03 30.18 -1.12
CA ARG A 4 -6.97 28.76 -0.78
C ARG A 4 -5.78 28.59 0.16
N PRO A 5 -5.94 27.97 1.35
CA PRO A 5 -4.81 27.72 2.23
C PRO A 5 -3.80 26.92 1.43
N SER A 6 -2.55 27.38 1.43
CA SER A 6 -1.41 26.68 0.83
C SER A 6 -1.45 25.22 1.29
N GLY A 7 -1.86 24.32 0.39
CA GLY A 7 -1.99 22.90 0.68
C GLY A 7 -0.61 22.40 1.12
N LYS A 8 -0.54 21.83 2.32
CA LYS A 8 0.68 21.20 2.82
C LYS A 8 1.18 20.23 1.74
N LYS A 9 2.38 20.47 1.21
CA LYS A 9 3.02 19.52 0.29
C LYS A 9 3.29 18.23 1.05
N LEU A 10 2.87 17.12 0.46
CA LEU A 10 3.11 15.78 0.96
C LEU A 10 4.55 15.39 0.68
N LYS A 11 5.17 14.70 1.64
CA LYS A 11 6.46 14.03 1.48
C LYS A 11 6.31 12.73 0.70
N GLU A 12 7.42 12.16 0.25
CA GLU A 12 7.47 10.89 -0.49
C GLU A 12 6.58 9.79 0.12
N ASN A 13 6.79 9.46 1.40
CA ASN A 13 6.00 8.43 2.08
C ASN A 13 4.51 8.78 2.21
N GLU A 14 4.18 10.07 2.33
CA GLU A 14 2.77 10.52 2.37
C GLU A 14 2.11 10.35 0.99
N LEU A 15 2.84 10.66 -0.10
CA LEU A 15 2.38 10.43 -1.48
C LEU A 15 2.20 8.94 -1.79
N VAL A 16 3.17 8.11 -1.38
CA VAL A 16 3.09 6.65 -1.50
C VAL A 16 1.87 6.12 -0.74
N LEU A 17 1.70 6.50 0.53
CA LEU A 17 0.57 6.04 1.32
C LEU A 17 -0.76 6.45 0.71
N GLN A 18 -0.86 7.69 0.23
CA GLN A 18 -2.07 8.18 -0.44
C GLN A 18 -2.39 7.31 -1.66
N LYS A 19 -1.42 7.09 -2.56
CA LYS A 19 -1.62 6.26 -3.76
C LYS A 19 -2.06 4.84 -3.42
N LEU A 20 -1.42 4.22 -2.42
CA LEU A 20 -1.77 2.87 -1.98
C LEU A 20 -3.20 2.79 -1.45
N LYS A 21 -3.60 3.74 -0.58
CA LYS A 21 -4.98 3.77 -0.06
C LYS A 21 -6.00 4.02 -1.16
N GLU A 22 -5.75 4.96 -2.06
CA GLU A 22 -6.62 5.21 -3.22
C GLU A 22 -6.80 3.96 -4.11
N THR A 23 -5.79 3.09 -4.15
CA THR A 23 -5.79 1.87 -4.97
C THR A 23 -6.44 0.68 -4.26
N PHE A 24 -6.15 0.49 -2.97
CA PHE A 24 -6.48 -0.72 -2.24
C PHE A 24 -7.58 -0.58 -1.20
N ASP A 25 -7.75 0.60 -0.59
CA ASP A 25 -8.75 0.76 0.45
C ASP A 25 -10.15 0.63 -0.18
N ARG A 26 -10.96 -0.26 0.37
CA ARG A 26 -12.35 -0.48 0.00
C ARG A 26 -13.18 -0.47 1.27
N ASN A 27 -14.16 0.43 1.34
CA ASN A 27 -15.12 0.51 2.43
C ASN A 27 -16.49 0.06 1.91
N GLU A 28 -16.64 -1.25 1.79
CA GLU A 28 -17.89 -1.87 1.35
C GLU A 28 -18.76 -2.14 2.59
N ASN A 29 -19.32 -1.08 3.18
CA ASN A 29 -20.18 -1.05 4.37
C ASN A 29 -20.67 -2.43 4.88
N VAL A 30 -19.77 -3.14 5.54
CA VAL A 30 -19.95 -4.56 5.93
C VAL A 30 -21.01 -4.75 7.01
N THR A 31 -21.49 -3.65 7.60
CA THR A 31 -22.58 -3.66 8.59
C THR A 31 -23.96 -3.74 7.95
N VAL A 32 -24.08 -3.39 6.66
CA VAL A 32 -25.35 -3.34 5.93
C VAL A 32 -25.38 -4.34 4.77
N ASP A 33 -24.25 -4.57 4.10
CA ASP A 33 -24.15 -5.54 3.00
C ASP A 33 -23.54 -6.86 3.50
N SER A 34 -24.32 -7.94 3.43
CA SER A 34 -23.88 -9.28 3.85
C SER A 34 -22.77 -9.87 2.98
N ASN A 35 -22.49 -9.27 1.83
CA ASN A 35 -21.43 -9.66 0.90
C ASN A 35 -20.31 -8.61 0.84
N GLY A 36 -20.43 -7.49 1.56
CA GLY A 36 -19.42 -6.45 1.57
C GLY A 36 -18.12 -6.95 2.19
N THR A 37 -16.99 -6.53 1.62
CA THR A 37 -15.67 -6.77 2.19
C THR A 37 -14.91 -5.45 2.28
N ASN A 38 -14.55 -5.06 3.50
CA ASN A 38 -13.59 -4.00 3.70
C ASN A 38 -12.20 -4.53 3.36
N VAL A 39 -11.43 -3.73 2.65
CA VAL A 39 -10.00 -3.95 2.40
C VAL A 39 -9.27 -2.70 2.84
N TRP A 40 -8.16 -2.83 3.56
CA TRP A 40 -7.33 -1.66 3.87
C TRP A 40 -5.85 -1.97 3.85
N VAL A 41 -5.07 -0.92 3.59
CA VAL A 41 -3.63 -0.91 3.73
C VAL A 41 -3.26 -1.00 5.23
N MET A 42 -2.81 -2.18 5.65
CA MET A 42 -2.45 -2.47 7.05
C MET A 42 -1.03 -2.04 7.39
N LEU A 43 -0.04 -2.47 6.62
CA LEU A 43 1.37 -2.15 6.83
C LEU A 43 1.99 -1.64 5.54
N VAL A 44 2.87 -0.65 5.66
CA VAL A 44 3.69 -0.18 4.54
C VAL A 44 5.10 0.11 5.01
N ALA A 45 6.07 -0.45 4.29
CA ALA A 45 7.45 0.00 4.30
C ALA A 45 7.86 0.38 2.87
N ALA A 46 8.78 1.32 2.75
CA ALA A 46 9.34 1.73 1.47
C ALA A 46 10.83 1.98 1.64
N GLU A 47 11.57 1.66 0.59
CA GLU A 47 12.97 2.03 0.45
C GLU A 47 13.16 2.77 -0.88
N PRO A 48 14.00 3.81 -0.92
CA PRO A 48 14.40 4.43 -2.17
C PRO A 48 15.24 3.43 -2.96
N LEU A 49 15.00 3.37 -4.27
CA LEU A 49 15.82 2.59 -5.19
C LEU A 49 17.16 3.28 -5.38
N SER A 50 18.18 2.73 -4.73
CA SER A 50 19.57 3.12 -4.99
C SER A 50 20.00 2.68 -6.39
N ASP A 51 21.05 3.32 -6.93
CA ASP A 51 21.57 2.96 -8.26
C ASP A 51 22.06 1.50 -8.33
N LEU A 52 22.46 0.91 -7.20
CA LEU A 52 22.83 -0.51 -7.10
C LEU A 52 21.62 -1.45 -7.18
N LEU A 53 20.45 -1.03 -6.66
CA LEU A 53 19.20 -1.78 -6.80
C LEU A 53 18.61 -1.64 -8.21
N ALA A 54 18.89 -0.52 -8.89
CA ALA A 54 18.46 -0.28 -10.28
C ALA A 54 19.11 -1.24 -11.30
N GLU A 55 20.23 -1.90 -10.95
CA GLU A 55 20.84 -2.93 -11.79
C GLU A 55 20.13 -4.29 -11.71
N ASN A 56 19.33 -4.52 -10.66
CA ASN A 56 18.62 -5.78 -10.41
C ASN A 56 17.09 -5.60 -10.40
N LEU A 57 16.58 -4.73 -11.28
CA LEU A 57 15.15 -4.51 -11.40
C LEU A 57 14.44 -5.79 -11.89
N PRO A 58 13.26 -6.13 -11.33
CA PRO A 58 12.54 -7.35 -11.69
C PRO A 58 12.03 -7.32 -13.14
N HIS A 59 11.80 -6.13 -13.70
CA HIS A 59 11.36 -5.95 -15.07
C HIS A 59 12.22 -4.89 -15.77
N PRO A 60 12.42 -5.00 -17.10
CA PRO A 60 13.13 -3.99 -17.86
C PRO A 60 12.40 -2.64 -17.80
N LEU A 61 13.16 -1.55 -17.87
CA LEU A 61 12.59 -0.20 -17.93
C LEU A 61 11.92 0.02 -19.29
N SER A 62 10.59 0.10 -19.29
CA SER A 62 9.78 0.35 -20.49
C SER A 62 9.31 1.81 -20.63
N GLY A 63 9.61 2.68 -19.65
CA GLY A 63 9.29 4.10 -19.73
C GLY A 63 9.74 4.91 -18.52
N ARG A 64 9.00 4.82 -17.42
CA ARG A 64 9.30 5.56 -16.18
C ARG A 64 10.24 4.73 -15.30
N LYS A 65 11.25 5.37 -14.68
CA LYS A 65 12.13 4.70 -13.72
C LYS A 65 11.43 4.67 -12.35
N PRO A 66 11.37 3.53 -11.67
CA PRO A 66 10.88 3.50 -10.31
C PRO A 66 11.89 4.17 -9.39
N THR A 67 11.37 4.92 -8.42
CA THR A 67 12.16 5.65 -7.42
C THR A 67 12.13 4.94 -6.07
N HIS A 68 11.09 4.15 -5.82
CA HIS A 68 10.85 3.48 -4.56
C HIS A 68 10.39 2.04 -4.83
N ARG A 69 10.88 1.12 -4.01
CA ARG A 69 10.25 -0.18 -3.80
C ARG A 69 9.41 -0.08 -2.53
N VAL A 70 8.19 -0.57 -2.60
CA VAL A 70 7.20 -0.41 -1.54
C VAL A 70 6.59 -1.76 -1.24
N ARG A 71 6.70 -2.21 0.01
CA ARG A 71 6.07 -3.44 0.49
C ARG A 71 4.80 -3.07 1.23
N VAL A 72 3.68 -3.63 0.76
CA VAL A 72 2.35 -3.38 1.32
C VAL A 72 1.73 -4.68 1.80
N VAL A 73 1.09 -4.62 2.97
CA VAL A 73 0.23 -5.69 3.47
C VAL A 73 -1.19 -5.18 3.53
N LEU A 74 -2.10 -5.94 2.94
CA LEU A 74 -3.53 -5.69 2.95
C LEU A 74 -4.22 -6.59 3.95
N ARG A 75 -5.28 -6.08 4.54
CA ARG A 75 -6.13 -6.86 5.43
C ARG A 75 -7.59 -6.65 5.09
N THR A 76 -8.39 -7.66 5.40
CA THR A 76 -9.81 -7.66 5.10
C THR A 76 -10.67 -7.87 6.34
N THR A 77 -11.87 -7.32 6.27
CA THR A 77 -12.98 -7.65 7.18
C THR A 77 -14.17 -7.97 6.30
N ASP A 78 -14.77 -9.13 6.48
CA ASP A 78 -16.03 -9.48 5.84
C ASP A 78 -17.19 -9.43 6.85
N ALA A 79 -18.40 -9.25 6.33
CA ALA A 79 -19.61 -9.10 7.14
C ALA A 79 -19.95 -10.36 7.99
N GLN A 80 -19.46 -11.55 7.62
CA GLN A 80 -19.86 -12.81 8.23
C GLN A 80 -18.87 -13.33 9.28
N ALA A 81 -17.58 -13.33 8.97
CA ALA A 81 -16.49 -13.81 9.80
C ALA A 81 -15.73 -12.69 10.51
N GLY A 82 -16.00 -11.42 10.15
CA GLY A 82 -15.34 -10.26 10.74
C GLY A 82 -13.93 -10.06 10.20
N THR A 83 -13.05 -9.46 11.00
CA THR A 83 -11.68 -9.16 10.57
C THR A 83 -10.86 -10.44 10.38
N ASN A 84 -10.35 -10.66 9.17
CA ASN A 84 -9.55 -11.81 8.82
C ASN A 84 -8.26 -11.84 9.67
N PRO A 85 -7.96 -12.93 10.39
CA PRO A 85 -6.70 -13.07 11.12
C PRO A 85 -5.47 -13.21 10.19
N TYR A 86 -5.69 -13.59 8.94
CA TYR A 86 -4.65 -13.75 7.91
C TYR A 86 -4.61 -12.55 6.97
N VAL A 87 -3.42 -12.29 6.44
CA VAL A 87 -3.14 -11.15 5.57
C VAL A 87 -2.32 -11.56 4.36
N ASP A 88 -2.47 -10.77 3.30
CA ASP A 88 -1.72 -10.90 2.06
C ASP A 88 -0.89 -9.63 1.84
N GLY A 89 0.25 -9.77 1.18
CA GLY A 89 1.12 -8.64 0.88
C GLY A 89 1.98 -8.84 -0.36
N SER A 90 2.34 -7.74 -0.98
CA SER A 90 3.14 -7.69 -2.22
C SER A 90 4.10 -6.52 -2.20
N ASP A 91 5.07 -6.59 -3.10
CA ASP A 91 5.96 -5.47 -3.40
C ASP A 91 5.48 -4.76 -4.66
N PHE A 92 5.45 -3.44 -4.61
CA PHE A 92 5.13 -2.56 -5.72
C PHE A 92 6.26 -1.57 -5.96
N PHE A 93 6.38 -1.12 -7.20
CA PHE A 93 7.40 -0.16 -7.60
C PHE A 93 6.74 1.13 -8.01
N LEU A 94 7.11 2.22 -7.34
CA LEU A 94 6.52 3.54 -7.55
C LEU A 94 7.56 4.55 -8.03
N ALA A 95 7.14 5.39 -8.96
CA ALA A 95 7.79 6.64 -9.31
C ALA A 95 7.11 7.78 -8.55
N VAL A 96 7.84 8.36 -7.60
CA VAL A 96 7.40 9.43 -6.73
C VAL A 96 8.06 10.73 -7.18
N ASP A 97 7.27 11.78 -7.35
CA ASP A 97 7.74 13.12 -7.68
C ASP A 97 7.16 14.12 -6.68
N GLU A 98 7.97 14.54 -5.69
CA GLU A 98 7.55 15.51 -4.68
C GLU A 98 7.30 16.91 -5.26
N GLN A 99 7.92 17.26 -6.40
CA GLN A 99 7.72 18.57 -7.01
C GLN A 99 6.36 18.64 -7.68
N GLN A 100 6.00 17.58 -8.41
CA GLN A 100 4.72 17.42 -9.09
C GLN A 100 3.61 16.89 -8.17
N GLN A 101 3.97 16.43 -6.96
CA GLN A 101 3.06 15.82 -5.98
C GLN A 101 2.34 14.60 -6.56
N THR A 102 3.11 13.71 -7.21
CA THR A 102 2.59 12.47 -7.81
C THR A 102 3.31 11.24 -7.29
N ALA A 103 2.58 10.12 -7.24
CA ALA A 103 3.12 8.79 -7.00
C ALA A 103 2.37 7.82 -7.91
N ASP A 104 3.08 7.16 -8.81
CA ASP A 104 2.49 6.25 -9.79
C ASP A 104 3.24 4.93 -9.83
N PHE A 105 2.51 3.84 -10.06
CA PHE A 105 3.11 2.53 -10.23
C PHE A 105 3.84 2.47 -11.59
N VAL A 106 4.94 1.71 -11.63
CA VAL A 106 5.83 1.64 -12.81
C VAL A 106 5.67 0.35 -13.61
N TRP A 107 5.12 -0.70 -13.02
CA TRP A 107 4.85 -2.00 -13.65
C TRP A 107 3.50 -2.52 -13.18
N GLU A 108 2.44 -1.77 -13.47
CA GLU A 108 1.10 -2.10 -12.97
C GLU A 108 0.66 -3.49 -13.43
N GLU A 109 0.71 -3.77 -14.74
CA GLU A 109 0.22 -5.03 -15.30
C GLU A 109 0.94 -6.24 -14.68
N GLU A 110 2.26 -6.14 -14.51
CA GLU A 110 3.06 -7.20 -13.90
C GLU A 110 2.79 -7.31 -12.39
N SER A 111 2.78 -6.18 -11.66
CA SER A 111 2.64 -6.18 -10.20
C SER A 111 1.23 -6.60 -9.74
N PHE A 112 0.20 -6.34 -10.53
CA PHE A 112 -1.18 -6.74 -10.24
C PHE A 112 -1.56 -8.10 -10.86
N GLY A 113 -0.79 -8.59 -11.83
CA GLY A 113 -1.03 -9.89 -12.47
C GLY A 113 -0.54 -11.09 -11.64
N ASP A 114 0.45 -10.87 -10.79
CA ASP A 114 1.07 -11.93 -9.98
C ASP A 114 0.33 -12.20 -8.66
N ALA A 115 0.47 -13.43 -8.17
CA ALA A 115 0.01 -13.80 -6.83
C ALA A 115 0.80 -13.03 -5.76
N PRO A 116 0.20 -12.76 -4.58
CA PRO A 116 0.87 -12.01 -3.54
C PRO A 116 2.13 -12.76 -3.04
N LEU A 117 3.19 -11.99 -2.78
CA LEU A 117 4.48 -12.52 -2.31
C LEU A 117 4.37 -13.10 -0.90
N PHE A 118 3.51 -12.51 -0.08
CA PHE A 118 3.13 -13.00 1.23
C PHE A 118 1.66 -13.39 1.18
N HIS A 119 1.34 -14.67 1.39
CA HIS A 119 -0.02 -15.17 1.21
C HIS A 119 -0.52 -15.91 2.46
N GLY A 120 -1.66 -15.50 3.00
CA GLY A 120 -2.39 -16.20 4.06
C GLY A 120 -1.64 -16.33 5.39
N GLY A 121 -0.69 -15.43 5.68
CA GLY A 121 0.10 -15.47 6.91
C GLY A 121 -0.52 -14.66 8.05
N ASP A 122 -0.07 -14.90 9.28
CA ASP A 122 -0.51 -14.13 10.44
C ASP A 122 0.12 -12.72 10.47
N VAL A 123 -0.48 -11.81 11.25
CA VAL A 123 -0.06 -10.41 11.37
C VAL A 123 1.38 -10.25 11.87
N ALA A 124 1.84 -11.08 12.79
CA ALA A 124 3.20 -10.96 13.34
C ALA A 124 4.25 -11.45 12.33
N SER A 125 3.92 -12.45 11.53
CA SER A 125 4.74 -12.90 10.40
C SER A 125 4.78 -11.85 9.29
N ALA A 126 3.66 -11.18 9.00
CA ALA A 126 3.61 -10.08 8.04
C ALA A 126 4.42 -8.84 8.49
N ASP A 127 4.35 -8.47 9.78
CA ASP A 127 5.16 -7.38 10.34
C ASP A 127 6.67 -7.65 10.20
N ARG A 128 7.10 -8.89 10.48
CA ARG A 128 8.49 -9.31 10.26
C ARG A 128 8.89 -9.22 8.80
N TRP A 129 8.04 -9.73 7.91
CA TRP A 129 8.28 -9.68 6.46
C TRP A 129 8.36 -8.24 5.94
N VAL A 130 7.52 -7.32 6.42
CA VAL A 130 7.60 -5.89 6.05
C VAL A 130 8.93 -5.27 6.49
N LYS A 131 9.38 -5.60 7.72
CA LYS A 131 10.63 -5.11 8.30
C LYS A 131 11.90 -5.60 7.59
N GLU A 132 11.81 -6.67 6.79
CA GLU A 132 12.92 -7.08 5.93
C GLU A 132 13.23 -6.05 4.84
N LEU A 133 12.24 -5.26 4.41
CA LEU A 133 12.45 -4.15 3.46
C LEU A 133 12.95 -2.89 4.17
N GLY A 134 12.35 -2.54 5.31
CA GLY A 134 12.68 -1.34 6.06
C GLY A 134 11.67 -1.08 7.18
N GLU A 135 11.90 -0.01 7.96
CA GLU A 135 10.99 0.33 9.05
C GLU A 135 9.60 0.74 8.50
N PRO A 136 8.49 0.14 8.97
CA PRO A 136 7.17 0.51 8.53
C PRO A 136 6.85 1.97 8.85
N PHE A 137 6.46 2.75 7.85
CA PHE A 137 6.05 4.14 8.05
C PHE A 137 4.52 4.29 8.18
N HIS A 138 3.77 3.21 7.94
CA HIS A 138 2.32 3.14 8.18
C HIS A 138 1.95 1.81 8.82
N VAL A 139 1.15 1.88 9.90
CA VAL A 139 0.65 0.72 10.66
C VAL A 139 -0.80 0.96 11.07
N GLN A 140 -1.72 0.17 10.53
CA GLN A 140 -3.16 0.22 10.78
C GLN A 140 -3.69 -1.20 11.05
N LEU A 141 -3.46 -1.71 12.26
CA LEU A 141 -3.78 -3.11 12.59
C LEU A 141 -5.28 -3.42 12.67
N LYS A 142 -6.09 -2.41 12.96
CA LYS A 142 -7.55 -2.51 13.07
C LYS A 142 -8.21 -1.95 11.82
N ASP A 143 -9.34 -2.53 11.45
CA ASP A 143 -10.17 -2.02 10.37
C ASP A 143 -10.56 -0.55 10.65
N PRO A 144 -10.15 0.42 9.81
CA PRO A 144 -10.46 1.83 10.00
C PRO A 144 -11.91 2.18 9.61
N PHE A 145 -12.62 1.30 8.91
CA PHE A 145 -13.98 1.51 8.43
C PHE A 145 -15.06 0.95 9.34
N LEU A 146 -14.68 0.04 10.26
CA LEU A 146 -15.51 -0.32 11.40
C LEU A 146 -15.51 0.85 12.39
N THR A 147 -16.39 1.83 12.18
CA THR A 147 -16.66 2.87 13.17
C THR A 147 -16.96 2.21 14.51
N ARG A 148 -16.21 2.59 15.56
CA ARG A 148 -16.73 2.48 16.92
C ARG A 148 -17.87 3.48 17.01
N GLU A 149 -19.11 2.98 17.06
CA GLU A 149 -20.19 3.73 17.70
C GLU A 149 -19.80 4.13 19.13
#